data_AF-A0A1G3FA25-F1
#
_entry.id   AF-A0A1G3FA25-F1
#
_cell.length_a   1.000
_cell.length_b   1.000
_cell.length_c   1.000
_cell.angle_alpha   90.00
_cell.angle_beta   90.00
_cell.angle_gamma   90.00
#
_symmetry.space_group_name_H-M   'P 1'
#
loop_
_entity.id
_entity.type
_entity.pdbx_description
1 polymer ?
#
loop_
_entity_poly.entity_id
_entity_poly.type
_entity_poly.pdbx_seq_one_letter_code
_entity_poly.pdbx_strand_id
1 'polypeptide(L)'
;MHDEGESPRAAAAPDPAPPSSGLLAEVGQLARAVKRLFGAQMQLLAAELGLARSAISWLLLAALAATVAGVALGLTLLGLVGVLLAAWFGSWIWALLALALLQVLFLLGAIALFRRCMHWMSLPVTRSEWSAMMRETLHKAEAGDAAGRGNRRDDHQEERP
;
A
#
# COMPACT_ATOMS: atom_id res chain seq x y z
N MET A 1 4.44 50.36 39.79
CA MET A 1 5.47 50.82 38.84
C MET A 1 4.99 50.44 37.46
N HIS A 2 4.69 51.46 36.64
CA HIS A 2 4.46 51.37 35.20
C HIS A 2 5.82 51.26 34.50
N ASP A 3 5.89 50.52 33.39
CA ASP A 3 6.69 50.94 32.24
C ASP A 3 6.01 50.42 30.97
N GLU A 4 5.68 51.35 30.09
CA GLU A 4 5.10 51.11 28.77
C GLU A 4 6.21 51.20 27.72
N GLY A 5 5.96 50.59 26.56
CA GLY A 5 6.51 51.08 25.30
C GLY A 5 7.59 50.17 24.71
N GLU A 6 7.22 49.45 23.65
CA GLU A 6 7.73 49.78 22.31
C GLU A 6 7.04 48.84 21.30
N SER A 7 6.21 49.41 20.42
CA SER A 7 5.93 48.83 19.12
C SER A 7 5.98 49.99 18.13
N PRO A 8 6.76 49.90 17.04
CA PRO A 8 6.07 49.72 15.77
C PRO A 8 6.88 49.01 14.64
N ARG A 9 6.16 48.20 13.87
CA ARG A 9 6.16 48.20 12.39
C ARG A 9 7.48 47.88 11.66
N ALA A 10 7.64 46.61 11.30
CA ALA A 10 8.29 46.24 10.04
C ALA A 10 7.22 45.68 9.08
N ALA A 11 6.70 46.56 8.23
CA ALA A 11 5.92 46.19 7.06
C ALA A 11 6.88 45.58 6.02
N ALA A 12 6.66 44.32 5.65
CA ALA A 12 7.25 43.72 4.47
C ALA A 12 6.19 42.89 3.74
N ALA A 13 5.61 43.53 2.72
CA ALA A 13 4.95 42.98 1.53
C ALA A 13 3.81 41.93 1.68
N PRO A 14 2.59 42.23 1.16
CA PRO A 14 1.72 41.20 0.63
C PRO A 14 2.19 40.75 -0.77
N ASP A 15 2.14 39.44 -1.00
CA ASP A 15 2.31 38.68 -2.25
C ASP A 15 3.75 38.44 -2.77
N PRO A 16 4.06 37.20 -3.22
CA PRO A 16 3.38 36.62 -4.37
C PRO A 16 2.86 35.21 -4.11
N ALA A 17 1.60 34.95 -4.45
CA ALA A 17 1.16 33.64 -4.90
C ALA A 17 2.05 33.20 -6.07
N PRO A 18 2.77 32.07 -5.99
CA PRO A 18 3.21 31.37 -7.17
C PRO A 18 2.24 30.20 -7.42
N PRO A 19 2.23 29.70 -8.66
CA PRO A 19 1.03 29.37 -9.39
C PRO A 19 0.48 28.01 -8.98
N SER A 20 -0.58 27.58 -9.67
CA SER A 20 -1.28 26.29 -9.74
C SER A 20 -0.47 24.96 -9.64
N SER A 21 0.78 24.97 -9.18
CA SER A 21 1.64 23.85 -8.79
C SER A 21 1.39 23.30 -7.38
N GLY A 22 0.56 23.95 -6.56
CA GLY A 22 0.26 23.57 -5.18
C GLY A 22 -0.43 22.20 -5.03
N LEU A 23 -1.38 21.87 -5.92
CA LEU A 23 -2.15 20.62 -5.80
C LEU A 23 -1.28 19.36 -5.96
N LEU A 24 -0.28 19.38 -6.84
CA LEU A 24 0.61 18.24 -7.04
C LEU A 24 1.62 18.09 -5.89
N ALA A 25 2.07 19.22 -5.33
CA ALA A 25 2.92 19.23 -4.14
C ALA A 25 2.16 18.79 -2.89
N GLU A 26 0.91 19.23 -2.72
CA GLU A 26 0.00 18.80 -1.66
C GLU A 26 -0.33 17.31 -1.77
N VAL A 27 -0.60 16.80 -2.97
CA VAL A 27 -0.80 15.36 -3.21
C VAL A 27 0.49 14.58 -2.89
N GLY A 28 1.66 15.10 -3.25
CA GLY A 28 2.95 14.50 -2.90
C GLY A 28 3.25 14.49 -1.40
N GLN A 29 2.84 15.55 -0.70
CA GLN A 29 2.97 15.69 0.75
C GLN A 29 1.95 14.81 1.49
N LEU A 30 0.72 14.72 0.99
CA LEU A 30 -0.32 13.80 1.47
C LEU A 30 0.13 12.35 1.27
N ALA A 31 0.66 12.00 0.11
CA ALA A 31 1.20 10.66 -0.15
C ALA A 31 2.37 10.31 0.78
N ARG A 32 3.24 11.27 1.11
CA ARG A 32 4.32 11.08 2.11
C ARG A 32 3.78 10.95 3.52
N ALA A 33 2.78 11.74 3.91
CA ALA A 33 2.16 11.70 5.22
C ALA A 33 1.41 10.37 5.43
N VAL A 34 0.62 9.93 4.44
CA VAL A 34 -0.05 8.63 4.42
C VAL A 34 0.96 7.49 4.49
N LYS A 35 2.05 7.55 3.72
CA LYS A 35 3.13 6.56 3.76
C LYS A 35 3.83 6.50 5.13
N ARG A 36 4.05 7.64 5.79
CA ARG A 36 4.64 7.69 7.13
C ARG A 36 3.68 7.14 8.20
N LEU A 37 2.39 7.44 8.09
CA LEU A 37 1.36 6.95 9.00
C LEU A 37 1.18 5.43 8.88
N PHE A 38 1.09 4.91 7.66
CA PHE A 38 1.02 3.47 7.41
C PHE A 38 2.32 2.75 7.80
N GLY A 39 3.48 3.35 7.56
CA GLY A 39 4.77 2.76 7.95
C GLY A 39 4.91 2.55 9.47
N ALA A 40 4.40 3.48 10.27
CA ALA A 40 4.39 3.38 11.73
C ALA A 40 3.37 2.34 12.25
N GLN A 41 2.21 2.22 11.60
CA GLN A 41 1.17 1.26 12.03
C GLN A 41 1.40 -0.16 11.54
N MET A 42 2.11 -0.38 10.43
CA MET A 42 2.44 -1.73 9.95
C MET A 42 3.29 -2.54 10.94
N GLN A 43 4.13 -1.88 11.73
CA GLN A 43 4.92 -2.54 12.78
C GLN A 43 4.05 -2.98 13.97
N LEU A 44 2.98 -2.24 14.27
CA LEU A 44 1.97 -2.62 15.27
C LEU A 44 1.03 -3.72 14.73
N LEU A 45 0.59 -3.60 13.48
CA LEU A 45 -0.24 -4.60 12.80
C LEU A 45 0.48 -5.94 12.65
N ALA A 46 1.79 -5.94 12.39
CA ALA A 46 2.59 -7.17 12.37
C ALA A 46 2.73 -7.80 13.76
N ALA A 47 2.83 -6.99 14.81
CA ALA A 47 2.86 -7.45 16.20
C ALA A 47 1.50 -8.01 16.66
N GLU A 48 0.38 -7.46 16.17
CA GLU A 48 -0.99 -7.94 16.45
C GLU A 48 -1.48 -9.03 15.47
N LEU A 49 -0.88 -9.18 14.28
CA LEU A 49 -1.14 -10.29 13.35
C LEU A 49 -0.72 -11.64 13.95
N GLY A 50 0.19 -11.63 14.92
CA GLY A 50 0.51 -12.79 15.75
C GLY A 50 -0.60 -13.19 16.73
N LEU A 51 -1.54 -12.30 17.05
CA LEU A 51 -2.65 -12.52 17.97
C LEU A 51 -3.98 -12.84 17.26
N ALA A 52 -4.20 -12.35 16.04
CA ALA A 52 -5.49 -12.46 15.34
C ALA A 52 -5.38 -13.20 13.99
N ARG A 53 -5.03 -14.49 14.01
CA ARG A 53 -5.18 -15.36 12.83
C ARG A 53 -6.61 -15.34 12.24
N SER A 54 -7.62 -14.97 13.03
CA SER A 54 -9.01 -14.78 12.62
C SER A 54 -9.28 -13.47 11.86
N ALA A 55 -8.44 -12.44 11.98
CA ALA A 55 -8.65 -11.14 11.31
C ALA A 55 -8.23 -11.18 9.82
N ILE A 56 -7.42 -12.17 9.44
CA ILE A 56 -6.91 -12.33 8.06
C ILE A 56 -8.06 -12.59 7.07
N SER A 57 -9.07 -13.38 7.44
CA SER A 57 -10.22 -13.65 6.55
C SER A 57 -11.07 -12.40 6.32
N TRP A 58 -11.26 -11.57 7.36
CA TRP A 58 -11.96 -10.29 7.25
C TRP A 58 -11.17 -9.27 6.44
N LEU A 59 -9.85 -9.23 6.57
CA LEU A 59 -8.99 -8.39 5.74
C LEU A 59 -9.02 -8.82 4.27
N LEU A 60 -9.00 -10.12 3.98
CA LEU A 60 -9.13 -10.64 2.61
C LEU A 60 -10.50 -10.31 2.01
N LEU A 61 -11.58 -10.47 2.80
CA LEU A 61 -12.93 -10.11 2.39
C LEU A 61 -13.05 -8.60 2.13
N ALA A 62 -12.49 -7.77 3.02
CA ALA A 62 -12.47 -6.32 2.87
C ALA A 62 -11.65 -5.89 1.64
N ALA A 63 -10.50 -6.52 1.39
CA ALA A 63 -9.69 -6.28 0.20
C ALA A 63 -10.46 -6.64 -1.08
N LEU A 64 -11.14 -7.79 -1.10
CA LEU A 64 -11.99 -8.19 -2.23
C LEU A 64 -13.13 -7.18 -2.44
N ALA A 65 -13.87 -6.84 -1.39
CA ALA A 65 -14.95 -5.86 -1.45
C ALA A 65 -14.44 -4.49 -1.95
N ALA A 66 -13.29 -4.04 -1.47
CA ALA A 66 -12.65 -2.81 -1.91
C ALA A 66 -12.27 -2.84 -3.41
N THR A 67 -11.75 -3.96 -3.91
CA THR A 67 -11.46 -4.11 -5.34
C THR A 67 -12.73 -4.07 -6.20
N VAL A 68 -13.79 -4.78 -5.79
CA VAL A 68 -15.08 -4.79 -6.50
C VAL A 68 -15.70 -3.40 -6.49
N ALA A 69 -15.76 -2.75 -5.32
CA ALA A 69 -16.27 -1.39 -5.18
C ALA A 69 -15.42 -0.39 -5.99
N GLY A 70 -14.09 -0.52 -5.96
CA GLY A 70 -13.18 0.30 -6.76
C GLY A 70 -13.41 0.16 -8.25
N VAL A 71 -13.61 -1.07 -8.76
CA VAL A 71 -13.95 -1.32 -10.17
C VAL A 71 -15.31 -0.72 -10.51
N ALA A 72 -16.33 -0.95 -9.68
CA ALA A 72 -17.68 -0.41 -9.91
C ALA A 72 -17.69 1.13 -9.93
N LEU A 73 -16.99 1.76 -8.98
CA LEU A 73 -16.81 3.21 -8.92
C LEU A 73 -16.04 3.72 -10.14
N GLY A 74 -14.97 3.03 -10.55
CA GLY A 74 -14.21 3.35 -11.76
C GLY A 74 -15.08 3.31 -13.02
N LEU A 75 -15.89 2.26 -13.19
CA LEU A 75 -16.83 2.14 -14.32
C LEU A 75 -17.90 3.24 -14.29
N THR A 76 -18.39 3.60 -13.11
CA THR A 76 -19.39 4.68 -12.94
C THR A 76 -18.80 6.04 -13.33
N LEU A 77 -17.61 6.36 -12.84
CA LEU A 77 -16.90 7.59 -13.21
C LEU A 77 -16.59 7.63 -14.71
N LEU A 78 -16.17 6.50 -15.28
CA LEU A 78 -15.91 6.39 -16.72
C LEU A 78 -17.19 6.61 -17.54
N GLY A 79 -18.32 6.07 -17.09
CA GLY A 79 -19.64 6.33 -17.69
C GLY A 79 -20.05 7.81 -17.61
N LEU A 80 -19.88 8.45 -16.46
CA LEU A 80 -20.14 9.89 -16.26
C LEU A 80 -19.28 10.75 -17.21
N VAL A 81 -17.99 10.42 -17.34
CA VAL A 81 -17.08 11.05 -18.31
C VAL A 81 -17.60 10.85 -19.74
N GLY A 82 -18.08 9.65 -20.07
CA GLY A 82 -18.72 9.39 -21.36
C GLY A 82 -19.92 10.28 -21.66
N VAL A 83 -20.83 10.44 -20.69
CA VAL A 83 -22.00 11.31 -20.83
C VAL A 83 -21.58 12.77 -21.01
N LEU A 84 -20.59 13.22 -20.23
CA LEU A 84 -20.06 14.58 -20.35
C LEU A 84 -19.39 14.81 -21.73
N LEU A 85 -18.60 13.85 -22.20
CA LEU A 85 -18.02 13.88 -23.54
C LEU A 85 -19.09 13.86 -24.63
N ALA A 86 -20.15 13.06 -24.49
CA ALA A 86 -21.23 13.01 -25.45
C ALA A 86 -21.98 14.34 -25.55
N ALA A 87 -22.18 15.03 -24.41
CA ALA A 87 -22.74 16.37 -24.38
C ALA A 87 -21.82 17.41 -25.05
N TRP A 88 -20.50 17.26 -24.91
CA TRP A 88 -19.52 18.19 -25.46
C TRP A 88 -19.27 18.02 -26.96
N PHE A 89 -19.10 16.76 -27.41
CA PHE A 89 -18.90 16.44 -28.82
C PHE A 89 -20.20 16.51 -29.65
N GLY A 90 -21.36 16.56 -28.99
CA GLY A 90 -22.67 16.47 -29.64
C GLY A 90 -22.92 15.13 -30.33
N SER A 91 -22.05 14.14 -30.12
CA SER A 91 -22.09 12.85 -30.78
C SER A 91 -21.66 11.74 -29.83
N TRP A 92 -22.58 10.77 -29.64
CA TRP A 92 -22.37 9.60 -28.80
C TRP A 92 -21.24 8.69 -29.33
N ILE A 93 -21.06 8.63 -30.65
CA ILE A 93 -20.06 7.74 -31.27
C ILE A 93 -18.65 8.19 -30.92
N TRP A 94 -18.36 9.50 -30.99
CA TRP A 94 -17.05 10.04 -30.64
C TRP A 94 -16.75 9.89 -29.15
N ALA A 95 -17.75 10.05 -28.29
CA ALA A 95 -17.60 9.83 -26.85
C ALA A 95 -17.29 8.35 -26.52
N LEU A 96 -18.02 7.41 -27.14
CA LEU A 96 -17.77 5.98 -26.98
C LEU A 96 -16.40 5.57 -27.54
N LEU A 97 -15.98 6.13 -28.67
CA LEU A 97 -14.66 5.89 -29.26
C LEU A 97 -13.54 6.39 -28.33
N ALA A 98 -13.68 7.59 -27.77
CA ALA A 98 -12.72 8.15 -26.82
C ALA A 98 -12.66 7.31 -25.53
N LEU A 99 -13.81 6.87 -25.01
CA LEU A 99 -13.87 5.95 -23.87
C LEU A 99 -13.20 4.61 -24.18
N ALA A 100 -13.40 4.05 -25.37
CA ALA A 100 -12.76 2.81 -25.78
C ALA A 100 -11.24 2.96 -25.83
N LEU A 101 -10.74 4.06 -26.39
CA LEU A 101 -9.31 4.40 -26.38
C LEU A 101 -8.75 4.51 -24.96
N LEU A 102 -9.46 5.20 -24.07
CA LEU A 102 -9.07 5.33 -22.66
C LEU A 102 -9.02 3.96 -21.96
N GLN A 103 -9.98 3.07 -22.24
CA GLN A 103 -10.01 1.71 -21.71
C GLN A 103 -8.83 0.86 -22.21
N VAL A 104 -8.46 1.00 -23.49
CA VAL A 104 -7.27 0.34 -24.06
C VAL A 104 -6.00 0.82 -23.36
N LEU A 105 -5.86 2.13 -23.14
CA LEU A 105 -4.70 2.68 -22.41
C LEU A 105 -4.64 2.16 -20.97
N PHE A 106 -5.79 2.12 -20.28
CA PHE A 106 -5.87 1.56 -18.94
C PHE A 106 -5.46 0.07 -18.91
N LEU A 107 -5.93 -0.72 -19.88
CA LEU A 107 -5.56 -2.13 -20.02
C LEU A 107 -4.06 -2.30 -20.27
N LEU A 108 -3.47 -1.51 -21.17
CA LEU A 108 -2.03 -1.52 -21.43
C LEU A 108 -1.24 -1.14 -20.17
N GLY A 109 -1.70 -0.16 -19.40
CA GLY A 109 -1.12 0.21 -18.11
C GLY A 109 -1.17 -0.94 -17.10
N ALA A 110 -2.30 -1.64 -16.99
CA ALA A 110 -2.45 -2.80 -16.12
C ALA A 110 -1.51 -3.96 -16.54
N ILE A 111 -1.40 -4.23 -17.84
CA ILE A 111 -0.46 -5.22 -18.38
C ILE A 111 0.99 -4.83 -18.08
N ALA A 112 1.35 -3.56 -18.27
CA ALA A 112 2.70 -3.07 -17.98
C ALA A 112 3.02 -3.18 -16.47
N LEU A 113 2.08 -2.85 -15.60
CA LEU A 113 2.21 -3.02 -14.15
C LEU A 113 2.37 -4.50 -13.80
N PHE A 114 1.55 -5.39 -14.36
CA PHE A 114 1.68 -6.83 -14.16
C PHE A 114 3.05 -7.34 -14.61
N ARG A 115 3.50 -6.93 -15.80
CA ARG A 115 4.84 -7.24 -16.31
C ARG A 115 5.92 -6.69 -15.40
N ARG A 116 5.75 -5.50 -14.83
CA ARG A 116 6.68 -4.88 -13.88
C ARG A 116 6.71 -5.68 -12.57
N CYS A 117 5.57 -6.05 -12.01
CA CYS A 117 5.49 -6.89 -10.81
C CYS A 117 6.14 -8.26 -11.03
N MET A 118 5.85 -8.89 -12.17
CA MET A 118 6.50 -10.14 -12.58
C MET A 118 8.01 -9.96 -12.76
N HIS A 119 8.43 -8.85 -13.38
CA HIS A 119 9.84 -8.52 -13.54
C HIS A 119 10.54 -8.34 -12.19
N TRP A 120 9.88 -7.66 -11.24
CA TRP A 120 10.38 -7.45 -9.88
C TRP A 120 10.43 -8.73 -9.06
N MET A 121 9.45 -9.63 -9.21
CA MET A 121 9.52 -10.99 -8.64
C MET A 121 10.53 -11.90 -9.34
N SER A 122 10.90 -11.60 -10.59
CA SER A 122 11.89 -12.37 -11.35
C SER A 122 13.33 -11.89 -11.16
N LEU A 123 13.56 -10.80 -10.41
CA LEU A 123 14.92 -10.38 -10.10
C LEU A 123 15.56 -11.41 -9.12
N PRO A 124 16.73 -11.99 -9.47
CA PRO A 124 17.32 -13.16 -8.81
C PRO A 124 17.83 -12.94 -7.37
N VAL A 125 17.77 -11.70 -6.87
CA VAL A 125 18.21 -11.33 -5.52
C VAL A 125 17.19 -11.79 -4.46
N THR A 126 15.88 -11.72 -4.74
CA THR A 126 14.86 -12.11 -3.74
C THR A 126 14.69 -13.62 -3.63
N ARG A 127 14.97 -14.41 -4.69
CA ARG A 127 14.85 -15.88 -4.62
C ARG A 127 16.02 -16.55 -3.89
N SER A 128 17.25 -16.05 -4.09
CA SER A 128 18.42 -16.61 -3.41
C SER A 128 18.35 -16.34 -1.90
N GLU A 129 18.03 -15.11 -1.49
CA GLU A 129 17.86 -14.74 -0.08
C GLU A 129 16.64 -15.42 0.56
N TRP A 130 15.51 -15.54 -0.13
CA TRP A 130 14.32 -16.21 0.41
C TRP A 130 14.51 -17.73 0.53
N SER A 131 15.22 -18.35 -0.42
CA SER A 131 15.56 -19.79 -0.33
C SER A 131 16.55 -20.08 0.80
N ALA A 132 17.46 -19.14 1.09
CA ALA A 132 18.37 -19.24 2.23
C ALA A 132 17.58 -19.10 3.54
N MET A 133 16.71 -18.10 3.65
CA MET A 133 15.90 -17.85 4.85
C MET A 133 14.91 -19.00 5.12
N MET A 134 14.35 -19.63 4.09
CA MET A 134 13.45 -20.79 4.26
C MET A 134 14.18 -22.10 4.59
N ARG A 135 15.43 -22.27 4.16
CA ARG A 135 16.27 -23.40 4.63
C ARG A 135 16.69 -23.22 6.08
N GLU A 136 16.96 -21.98 6.48
CA GLU A 136 17.33 -21.66 7.87
C GLU A 136 16.16 -21.88 8.84
N THR A 137 14.92 -21.58 8.44
CA THR A 137 13.74 -21.89 9.27
C THR A 137 13.46 -23.38 9.37
N LEU A 138 13.66 -24.15 8.30
CA LEU A 138 13.54 -25.62 8.31
C LEU A 138 14.58 -26.26 9.24
N HIS A 139 15.86 -25.86 9.14
CA HIS A 139 16.89 -26.39 10.05
C HIS A 139 16.68 -25.95 11.50
N LYS A 140 16.18 -24.74 11.74
CA LYS A 140 15.85 -24.30 13.11
C LYS A 140 14.67 -25.07 13.70
N ALA A 141 13.68 -25.45 12.88
CA ALA A 141 12.58 -26.31 13.30
C ALA A 141 13.05 -27.75 13.59
N GLU A 142 13.90 -28.33 12.74
CA GLU A 142 14.49 -29.66 12.97
C GLU A 142 15.39 -29.70 14.20
N ALA A 143 16.21 -28.67 14.42
CA ALA A 143 17.06 -28.56 15.61
C ALA A 143 16.23 -28.38 16.89
N GLY A 144 15.12 -27.64 16.84
CA GLY A 144 14.16 -27.52 17.94
C GLY A 144 13.47 -28.85 18.28
N ASP A 145 13.09 -29.63 17.26
CA ASP A 145 12.45 -30.95 17.46
C ASP A 145 13.44 -32.00 18.02
N ALA A 146 14.71 -31.93 17.60
CA ALA A 146 15.78 -32.77 18.14
C ALA A 146 16.13 -32.42 19.60
N ALA A 147 16.22 -31.13 19.94
CA ALA A 147 16.47 -30.68 21.30
C ALA A 147 15.31 -31.04 22.26
N GLY A 148 14.06 -30.94 21.79
CA GLY A 148 12.88 -31.34 22.56
C GLY A 148 12.78 -32.85 22.80
N ARG A 149 13.30 -33.69 21.89
CA ARG A 149 13.37 -35.15 22.08
C ARG A 149 14.53 -35.60 22.99
N GLY A 150 15.64 -34.87 23.01
CA GLY A 150 16.76 -35.13 23.93
C GLY A 150 16.34 -34.96 25.38
N ASN A 151 15.76 -33.80 25.72
CA ASN A 151 15.31 -33.50 27.08
C ASN A 151 14.28 -34.50 27.64
N ARG A 152 13.36 -34.99 26.77
CA ARG A 152 12.35 -35.98 27.18
C ARG A 152 12.93 -37.38 27.39
N ARG A 153 14.12 -37.68 26.86
CA ARG A 153 14.78 -38.99 27.03
C ARG A 153 15.59 -39.04 28.32
N ASP A 154 16.20 -37.93 28.70
CA ASP A 154 17.00 -37.83 29.92
C ASP A 154 16.11 -37.84 31.18
N ASP A 155 14.94 -37.18 31.14
CA ASP A 155 13.95 -37.22 32.23
C ASP A 155 13.42 -38.64 32.52
N HIS A 156 13.35 -39.52 31.51
CA HIS A 156 12.88 -40.90 31.69
C HIS A 156 13.99 -41.87 32.13
N GLN A 157 15.25 -41.46 32.14
CA GLN A 157 16.37 -42.31 32.55
C GLN A 157 16.77 -42.11 34.01
N GLU A 158 16.42 -40.97 34.62
CA GLU A 158 16.62 -40.71 36.06
C GLU A 158 15.55 -41.33 36.99
N GLU A 159 14.41 -41.81 36.46
CA GLU A 159 13.34 -42.44 37.25
C GLU A 159 13.43 -43.97 37.41
N ARG A 160 14.61 -44.58 37.25
CA ARG A 160 14.82 -46.00 37.60
C ARG A 160 15.80 -46.16 38.77
N PRO A 161 15.30 -46.35 40.02
CA PRO A 161 16.09 -46.91 41.11
C PRO A 161 16.38 -48.40 40.90
#